data_AF-A0A966PY86-F1
#
_entry.id   AF-A0A966PY86-F1
#
_cell.length_a   1.000
_cell.length_b   1.000
_cell.length_c   1.000
_cell.angle_alpha   90.00
_cell.angle_beta   90.00
_cell.angle_gamma   90.00
#
_symmetry.space_group_name_H-M   'P 1'
#
loop_
_entity.id
_entity.type
_entity.pdbx_description
1 polymer ?
#
loop_
_entity_poly.entity_id
_entity_poly.type
_entity_poly.pdbx_seq_one_letter_code
_entity_poly.pdbx_strand_id
1 'polypeptide(L)'
;MKRNYDDPAYADFRKAVLKRDKRRCRMPGCDAKTNLQVHHIKKWSSANSLRYETSNGITLCKKCHDSIKSYELQYEHFFRVIIADDI
;
A
#
# COMPACT_ATOMS: atom_id res chain seq x y z
N MET A 1 -17.38 -3.77 7.42
CA MET A 1 -17.09 -2.35 7.75
C MET A 1 -16.60 -1.64 6.49
N LYS A 2 -17.32 -0.62 6.01
CA LYS A 2 -16.96 0.15 4.82
C LYS A 2 -15.81 1.12 5.15
N ARG A 3 -14.85 1.32 4.25
CA ARG A 3 -13.77 2.31 4.43
C ARG A 3 -14.36 3.71 4.28
N ASN A 4 -14.07 4.62 5.20
CA ASN A 4 -14.37 6.04 5.05
C ASN A 4 -13.16 6.72 4.39
N TYR A 5 -13.33 7.22 3.17
CA TYR A 5 -12.25 7.88 2.43
C TYR A 5 -12.02 9.33 2.88
N ASP A 6 -13.00 9.93 3.54
CA ASP A 6 -12.95 11.30 4.06
C ASP A 6 -12.36 11.38 5.48
N ASP A 7 -11.95 10.23 6.03
CA ASP A 7 -11.28 10.16 7.32
C ASP A 7 -9.89 10.84 7.24
N PRO A 8 -9.62 11.89 8.04
CA PRO A 8 -8.31 12.54 8.07
C PRO A 8 -7.16 11.56 8.32
N ALA A 9 -7.36 10.56 9.18
CA ALA A 9 -6.34 9.53 9.44
C ALA A 9 -6.05 8.70 8.19
N TYR A 10 -7.06 8.44 7.36
CA TYR A 10 -6.89 7.77 6.07
C TYR A 10 -6.10 8.63 5.09
N ALA A 11 -6.39 9.92 5.03
CA ALA A 11 -5.66 10.87 4.18
C ALA A 11 -4.18 10.96 4.59
N ASP A 12 -3.89 11.03 5.89
CA ASP A 12 -2.52 11.14 6.39
C ASP A 12 -1.74 9.84 6.24
N PHE A 13 -2.37 8.69 6.48
CA PHE A 13 -1.82 7.37 6.12
C PHE A 13 -1.40 7.33 4.65
N ARG A 14 -2.28 7.73 3.73
CA ARG A 14 -1.96 7.73 2.30
C ARG A 14 -0.80 8.65 1.96
N LYS A 15 -0.75 9.86 2.53
CA LYS A 15 0.36 10.80 2.34
C LYS A 15 1.67 10.22 2.86
N ALA A 16 1.67 9.61 4.04
CA ALA A 16 2.85 9.02 4.66
C ALA A 16 3.42 7.87 3.82
N VAL A 17 2.56 6.97 3.32
CA VAL A 17 2.97 5.87 2.43
C VAL A 17 3.58 6.40 1.13
N LEU A 18 2.90 7.34 0.46
CA LEU A 18 3.40 7.94 -0.78
C LEU A 18 4.72 8.70 -0.56
N LYS A 19 4.90 9.33 0.60
CA LYS A 19 6.14 10.02 0.97
C LYS A 19 7.29 9.03 1.16
N ARG A 20 7.09 7.96 1.94
CA ARG A 20 8.08 6.88 2.15
C ARG A 20 8.52 6.30 0.81
N ASP A 21 7.54 6.01 -0.06
CA ASP A 21 7.80 5.38 -1.36
C ASP A 21 8.28 6.35 -2.44
N LYS A 22 8.58 7.60 -2.07
CA LYS A 22 9.05 8.66 -2.98
C LYS A 22 8.13 8.85 -4.19
N ARG A 23 6.82 8.67 -3.99
CA ARG A 23 5.76 8.73 -5.02
C ARG A 23 6.10 7.90 -6.26
N ARG A 24 6.54 6.66 -6.05
CA ARG A 24 6.86 5.70 -7.10
C ARG A 24 6.26 4.34 -6.77
N CYS A 25 5.88 3.58 -7.80
CA CYS A 25 5.53 2.18 -7.65
C CYS A 25 6.67 1.41 -6.97
N ARG A 26 6.34 0.58 -5.98
CA ARG A 26 7.29 -0.29 -5.26
C ARG A 26 7.29 -1.72 -5.76
N MET A 27 6.47 -2.07 -6.75
CA MET A 27 6.56 -3.37 -7.41
C MET A 27 7.94 -3.50 -8.09
N PRO A 28 8.71 -4.55 -7.83
CA PRO A 28 10.01 -4.73 -8.47
C PRO A 28 9.89 -4.80 -10.00
N GLY A 29 10.83 -4.16 -10.68
CA GLY A 29 10.78 -4.02 -12.15
C GLY A 29 9.79 -2.96 -12.66
N CYS A 30 9.14 -2.19 -11.78
CA CYS A 30 8.28 -1.07 -12.17
C CYS A 30 8.81 0.26 -11.61
N ASP A 31 8.84 1.29 -12.45
CA ASP A 31 9.34 2.63 -12.12
C ASP A 31 8.27 3.73 -12.26
N ALA A 32 7.01 3.33 -12.48
CA ALA A 32 5.90 4.24 -12.70
C ALA A 32 5.73 5.26 -11.56
N LYS A 33 5.54 6.53 -11.94
CA LYS A 33 5.31 7.69 -11.04
C LYS A 33 3.90 8.30 -11.17
N THR A 34 3.06 7.71 -12.00
CA THR A 34 1.70 8.17 -12.30
C THR A 34 0.67 7.08 -11.97
N ASN A 35 -0.60 7.48 -11.81
CA ASN A 35 -1.72 6.57 -11.49
C ASN A 35 -1.43 5.68 -10.27
N LEU A 36 -0.87 6.27 -9.22
CA LEU A 36 -0.45 5.58 -8.00
C LEU A 36 -1.62 5.37 -7.04
N GLN A 37 -1.63 4.21 -6.41
CA GLN A 37 -2.59 3.76 -5.42
C GLN A 37 -1.83 3.27 -4.18
N VAL A 38 -2.45 3.43 -3.02
CA VAL A 38 -1.93 2.86 -1.77
C VAL A 38 -2.66 1.55 -1.51
N HIS A 39 -1.92 0.45 -1.62
CA HIS A 39 -2.40 -0.88 -1.30
C HIS A 39 -2.22 -1.16 0.19
N HIS A 40 -3.24 -1.73 0.83
CA HIS A 40 -3.11 -2.25 2.19
C HIS A 40 -2.53 -3.65 2.13
N ILE A 41 -1.34 -3.86 2.69
CA ILE A 41 -0.62 -5.14 2.70
C ILE A 41 -1.45 -6.19 3.47
N LYS A 42 -1.79 -5.92 4.73
CA LYS A 42 -2.83 -6.66 5.46
C LYS A 42 -4.20 -6.07 5.16
N LYS A 43 -5.16 -6.93 4.85
CA LYS A 43 -6.52 -6.54 4.48
C LYS A 43 -7.15 -5.66 5.57
N TRP A 44 -7.77 -4.56 5.12
CA TRP A 44 -8.47 -3.61 5.99
C TRP A 44 -9.51 -4.22 6.93
N SER A 45 -10.22 -5.25 6.44
CA SER A 45 -11.28 -5.93 7.21
C SER A 45 -10.75 -6.82 8.33
N SER A 46 -9.52 -7.35 8.21
CA SER A 46 -8.93 -8.27 9.17
C SER A 46 -7.93 -7.63 10.13
N ALA A 47 -7.46 -6.40 9.85
CA ALA A 47 -6.40 -5.76 10.62
C ALA A 47 -6.78 -4.34 11.07
N ASN A 48 -7.75 -4.22 11.99
CA ASN A 48 -8.27 -2.93 12.46
C ASN A 48 -7.18 -2.02 13.05
N SER A 49 -6.27 -2.57 13.84
CA SER A 49 -5.15 -1.83 14.47
C SER A 49 -4.09 -1.37 13.47
N LEU A 50 -4.06 -1.92 12.24
CA LEU A 50 -3.02 -1.62 11.25
C LEU A 50 -3.52 -0.75 10.09
N ARG A 51 -4.76 -0.28 10.12
CA ARG A 51 -5.39 0.42 8.98
C ARG A 51 -4.67 1.69 8.55
N TYR A 52 -4.07 2.37 9.51
CA TYR A 52 -3.38 3.65 9.35
C TYR A 52 -1.87 3.55 9.58
N GLU A 53 -1.36 2.34 9.84
CA GLU A 53 0.07 2.12 9.99
C GLU A 53 0.76 2.22 8.64
N THR A 54 1.76 3.11 8.52
CA THR A 54 2.49 3.32 7.26
C THR A 54 3.14 2.02 6.78
N SER A 55 3.62 1.17 7.70
CA SER A 55 4.19 -0.15 7.42
C SER A 55 3.19 -1.15 6.82
N ASN A 56 1.89 -0.88 6.91
CA ASN A 56 0.83 -1.67 6.31
C ASN A 56 0.35 -1.14 4.95
N GLY A 57 0.99 -0.08 4.43
CA GLY A 57 0.72 0.47 3.10
C GLY A 57 1.91 0.29 2.16
N ILE A 58 1.64 0.09 0.87
CA ILE A 58 2.63 0.11 -0.21
C ILE A 58 2.07 0.85 -1.43
N THR A 59 2.91 1.67 -2.07
CA THR A 59 2.56 2.40 -3.27
C THR A 59 2.71 1.51 -4.51
N LEU A 60 1.61 1.33 -5.26
CA LEU A 60 1.58 0.60 -6.53
C LEU A 60 0.96 1.48 -7.61
N CYS A 61 1.44 1.39 -8.85
CA CYS A 61 0.68 1.95 -9.98
C CYS A 61 -0.58 1.11 -10.22
N LYS A 62 -1.60 1.68 -10.87
CA LYS A 62 -2.86 0.98 -11.17
C LYS A 62 -2.64 -0.39 -11.83
N LYS A 63 -1.71 -0.49 -12.79
CA LYS A 63 -1.39 -1.76 -13.48
C LYS A 63 -0.91 -2.84 -12.49
N CYS A 64 0.08 -2.52 -11.65
CA CYS A 64 0.61 -3.46 -10.66
C CYS A 64 -0.40 -3.74 -9.54
N HIS A 65 -1.21 -2.75 -9.16
CA HIS A 65 -2.28 -2.95 -8.18
C HIS A 65 -3.36 -3.91 -8.70
N ASP A 66 -3.71 -3.80 -9.98
CA ASP A 66 -4.69 -4.70 -10.60
C ASP A 66 -4.13 -6.10 -10.85
N SER A 67 -2.82 -6.24 -11.14
CA SER A 67 -2.20 -7.55 -11.42
C SER A 67 -2.12 -8.49 -10.22
N ILE A 68 -2.22 -7.95 -8.99
CA ILE A 68 -2.18 -8.75 -7.75
C ILE A 68 -3.57 -9.09 -7.20
N LYS A 69 -4.65 -8.62 -7.84
CA LYS A 69 -6.01 -8.96 -7.43
C LYS A 69 -6.19 -10.46 -7.37
N SER A 70 -6.85 -10.94 -6.32
CA SER A 70 -7.04 -12.38 -6.01
C SER A 70 -5.80 -13.11 -5.50
N TYR A 71 -4.63 -12.47 -5.51
CA TYR A 71 -3.37 -13.02 -5.01
C TYR A 71 -2.80 -12.20 -3.85
N GLU A 72 -3.56 -11.26 -3.27
CA GLU A 72 -3.05 -10.29 -2.31
C GLU A 72 -2.38 -10.95 -1.08
N LEU A 73 -2.90 -12.09 -0.64
CA LEU A 73 -2.32 -12.85 0.48
C LEU A 73 -0.93 -13.42 0.15
N GLN A 74 -0.70 -13.82 -1.10
CA GLN A 74 0.60 -14.33 -1.53
C GLN A 74 1.65 -13.21 -1.60
N TYR A 75 1.22 -12.00 -1.98
CA TYR A 75 2.08 -10.83 -2.03
C TYR A 75 2.31 -10.16 -0.67
N GLU A 76 1.54 -10.52 0.37
CA GLU A 76 1.64 -9.88 1.70
C GLU A 76 3.07 -9.95 2.24
N HIS A 77 3.65 -11.15 2.30
CA HIS A 77 5.00 -11.35 2.82
C HIS A 77 6.04 -10.61 1.97
N PHE A 78 5.92 -10.71 0.65
CA PHE A 78 6.82 -10.05 -0.29
C PHE A 78 6.83 -8.52 -0.12
N PHE A 79 5.65 -7.90 0.00
CA PHE A 79 5.56 -6.46 0.23
C PHE A 79 6.10 -6.05 1.59
N ARG A 80 5.94 -6.88 2.63
CA ARG A 80 6.56 -6.61 3.93
C ARG A 80 8.08 -6.54 3.84
N VAL A 81 8.70 -7.45 3.10
CA VAL A 81 10.16 -7.43 2.87
C VAL A 81 10.57 -6.15 2.14
N ILE A 82 9.88 -5.80 1.04
CA ILE A 82 10.19 -4.58 0.27
C ILE A 82 10.11 -3.30 1.11
N ILE A 83 9.20 -3.24 2.08
CA ILE A 83 9.06 -2.08 2.97
C ILE A 83 10.08 -2.11 4.12
N ALA A 84 10.49 -3.28 4.58
CA ALA A 84 11.50 -3.42 5.63
C ALA A 84 12.90 -3.01 5.15
N ASP A 85 13.23 -3.24 3.89
CA ASP A 85 14.53 -2.88 3.29
C ASP A 85 14.75 -1.34 3.17
N ASP A 86 13.73 -0.53 3.45
CA ASP A 86 13.79 0.94 3.43
C ASP A 86 14.02 1.55 4.84
N ILE A 87 14.08 0.75 5.91
CA ILE A 87 14.22 1.19 7.31
C ILE A 87 15.64 0.98 7.82
#